data_AF-X1G5L1-F1
#
_entry.id   AF-X1G5L1-F1
#
_cell.length_a   1.000
_cell.length_b   1.000
_cell.length_c   1.000
_cell.angle_alpha   90.00
_cell.angle_beta   90.00
_cell.angle_gamma   90.00
#
_symmetry.space_group_name_H-M   'P 1'
#
loop_
_entity.id
_entity.type
_entity.pdbx_description
1 polymer ?
#
loop_
_entity_poly.entity_id
_entity_poly.type
_entity_poly.pdbx_seq_one_letter_code
_entity_poly.pdbx_strand_id
1 'polypeptide(L)'
;IIMNWLTREQVKEEVVKPALKRTADFDESKNWDSFDFSNFHGFHKWAFINEVSFLMNMKGYDIFLSVAKLDGRTIGQFIDYVVKKQRIPLNPPKSVVLS
;
A
#
# COMPACT_ATOMS: atom_id res chain seq x y z
N ILE A 1 -4.43 -17.31 -16.92
CA ILE A 1 -4.61 -16.62 -15.61
C ILE A 1 -4.56 -15.13 -15.90
N ILE A 2 -5.68 -14.42 -15.77
CA ILE A 2 -5.66 -12.95 -15.78
C ILE A 2 -5.05 -12.55 -14.43
N MET A 3 -3.77 -12.16 -14.43
CA MET A 3 -3.13 -11.57 -13.25
C MET A 3 -3.68 -10.16 -13.08
N ASN A 4 -4.72 -10.01 -12.26
CA ASN A 4 -5.38 -8.72 -12.07
C ASN A 4 -4.66 -7.95 -10.96
N TRP A 5 -3.54 -7.31 -11.30
CA TRP A 5 -2.80 -6.42 -10.40
C TRP A 5 -3.73 -5.34 -9.85
N LEU A 6 -3.57 -4.96 -8.57
CA LEU A 6 -4.33 -3.84 -8.04
C LEU A 6 -3.95 -2.57 -8.79
N THR A 7 -4.97 -1.84 -9.24
CA THR A 7 -4.78 -0.53 -9.85
C THR A 7 -4.26 0.46 -8.80
N ARG A 8 -3.66 1.56 -9.26
CA ARG A 8 -3.23 2.66 -8.39
C ARG A 8 -4.36 3.15 -7.47
N GLU A 9 -5.58 3.21 -8.00
CA GLU A 9 -6.77 3.66 -7.29
C GLU A 9 -7.20 2.65 -6.21
N GLN A 10 -7.15 1.35 -6.50
CA GLN A 10 -7.42 0.32 -5.50
C GLN A 10 -6.39 0.33 -4.38
N VAL A 11 -5.09 0.46 -4.70
CA VAL A 11 -4.04 0.60 -3.68
C VAL A 11 -4.25 1.85 -2.84
N LYS A 12 -4.69 2.96 -3.46
CA LYS A 12 -4.99 4.20 -2.74
C LYS A 12 -6.14 4.00 -1.75
N GLU A 13 -7.32 3.62 -2.23
CA GLU A 13 -8.56 3.62 -1.43
C GLU A 13 -8.64 2.42 -0.48
N GLU A 14 -8.12 1.25 -0.87
CA GLU A 14 -8.28 0.02 -0.10
C GLU A 14 -7.10 -0.29 0.83
N VAL A 15 -5.95 0.36 0.64
CA VAL A 15 -4.71 0.05 1.37
C VAL A 15 -4.10 1.29 2.02
N VAL A 16 -3.65 2.27 1.23
CA VAL A 16 -2.85 3.39 1.74
C VAL A 16 -3.69 4.36 2.58
N LYS A 17 -4.89 4.71 2.13
CA LYS A 17 -5.82 5.58 2.84
C LYS A 17 -6.27 5.00 4.19
N PRO A 18 -6.76 3.74 4.27
CA PRO A 18 -7.09 3.14 5.57
C PRO A 18 -5.88 2.97 6.49
N ALA A 19 -4.69 2.67 5.95
CA ALA A 19 -3.47 2.61 6.75
C ALA A 19 -3.11 3.98 7.36
N LEU A 20 -3.21 5.05 6.58
CA LEU A 20 -2.99 6.43 7.05
C LEU A 20 -4.04 6.87 8.08
N LYS A 21 -5.31 6.54 7.87
CA LYS A 21 -6.37 6.83 8.85
C LYS A 21 -6.11 6.11 10.19
N ARG A 22 -5.70 4.85 10.17
CA ARG A 22 -5.44 4.08 11.41
C ARG A 22 -4.18 4.52 12.15
N THR A 23 -3.15 4.93 11.42
CA THR A 23 -1.82 5.19 12.00
C THR A 23 -1.53 6.67 12.25
N ALA A 24 -2.26 7.58 11.59
CA ALA A 24 -2.04 9.02 11.67
C ALA A 24 -3.34 9.83 11.79
N ASP A 25 -4.51 9.17 11.89
CA ASP A 25 -5.84 9.80 11.82
C ASP A 25 -6.02 10.75 10.62
N PHE A 26 -5.31 10.46 9.53
CA PHE A 26 -5.26 11.32 8.36
C PHE A 26 -6.41 11.00 7.41
N ASP A 27 -7.40 11.89 7.35
CA ASP A 27 -8.68 11.64 6.70
C ASP A 27 -9.03 12.70 5.65
N GLU A 28 -8.10 12.91 4.71
CA GLU A 28 -8.32 13.72 3.50
C GLU A 28 -8.02 15.22 3.63
N SER A 29 -6.99 15.63 2.89
CA SER A 29 -6.83 17.03 2.46
C SER A 29 -6.99 17.10 0.94
N LYS A 30 -7.39 18.26 0.41
CA LYS A 30 -7.49 18.51 -1.05
C LYS A 30 -6.19 18.22 -1.82
N ASN A 31 -5.06 18.03 -1.13
CA ASN A 31 -3.72 17.79 -1.67
C ASN A 31 -3.14 16.45 -1.18
N TRP A 32 -3.98 15.42 -1.04
CA TRP A 32 -3.57 14.13 -0.50
C TRP A 32 -2.40 13.48 -1.26
N ASP A 33 -2.45 13.41 -2.60
CA ASP A 33 -1.37 12.81 -3.41
C ASP A 33 -0.03 13.59 -3.31
N SER A 34 -0.07 14.90 -3.06
CA SER A 34 1.12 15.76 -2.94
C SER A 34 1.57 15.98 -1.50
N PHE A 35 0.89 15.41 -0.51
CA PHE A 35 1.27 15.53 0.89
C PHE A 35 2.56 14.76 1.17
N ASP A 36 3.58 15.43 1.70
CA ASP A 36 4.86 14.82 2.07
C ASP A 36 4.77 14.12 3.43
N PHE A 37 5.26 12.88 3.52
CA PHE A 37 5.26 12.13 4.78
C PHE A 37 6.08 12.79 5.90
N SER A 38 7.01 13.69 5.55
CA SER A 38 7.81 14.48 6.48
C SER A 38 6.98 15.49 7.26
N ASN A 39 5.78 15.83 6.77
CA ASN A 39 4.86 16.77 7.43
C ASN A 39 3.97 16.10 8.49
N PHE A 40 4.01 14.78 8.64
CA PHE A 40 3.26 14.13 9.70
C PHE A 40 3.96 14.28 11.06
N HIS A 41 3.30 14.95 12.00
CA HIS A 41 3.74 15.03 13.40
C HIS A 41 3.25 13.81 14.18
N GLY A 42 4.15 13.15 14.94
CA GLY A 42 3.79 11.95 15.73
C GLY A 42 3.56 10.67 14.90
N PHE A 43 3.94 10.68 13.62
CA PHE A 43 3.72 9.55 12.72
C PHE A 43 4.79 8.48 12.84
N HIS A 44 4.34 7.29 13.24
CA HIS A 44 5.18 6.10 13.29
C HIS A 44 5.25 5.45 11.92
N LYS A 45 6.23 5.89 11.10
CA LYS A 45 6.49 5.37 9.75
C LYS A 45 6.53 3.84 9.67
N TRP A 46 7.08 3.17 10.69
CA TRP A 46 7.12 1.70 10.75
C TRP A 46 5.73 1.08 10.93
N ALA A 47 4.88 1.64 11.80
CA ALA A 47 3.52 1.17 12.00
C ALA A 47 2.70 1.32 10.71
N PHE A 48 2.88 2.44 10.00
CA PHE A 48 2.25 2.65 8.69
C PHE A 48 2.69 1.62 7.65
N ILE A 49 3.99 1.36 7.50
CA ILE A 49 4.48 0.34 6.56
C ILE A 49 3.91 -1.04 6.88
N ASN A 50 3.87 -1.43 8.16
CA ASN A 50 3.31 -2.72 8.57
C ASN A 50 1.82 -2.81 8.25
N GLU A 51 1.06 -1.74 8.49
CA GLU A 51 -0.37 -1.71 8.18
C GLU A 51 -0.62 -1.82 6.67
N VAL A 52 0.18 -1.14 5.84
CA VAL A 52 0.11 -1.27 4.38
C VAL A 52 0.44 -2.71 3.95
N SER A 53 1.50 -3.31 4.48
CA SER A 53 1.85 -4.71 4.19
C SER A 53 0.77 -5.68 4.63
N PHE A 54 0.16 -5.47 5.80
CA PHE A 54 -0.96 -6.27 6.30
C PHE A 54 -2.18 -6.20 5.38
N LEU A 55 -2.59 -4.99 4.98
CA LEU A 55 -3.74 -4.79 4.08
C LEU A 55 -3.47 -5.37 2.68
N MET A 56 -2.25 -5.26 2.15
CA MET A 56 -1.86 -5.92 0.90
C MET A 56 -1.92 -7.45 1.02
N ASN A 57 -1.45 -8.01 2.15
CA ASN A 57 -1.51 -9.45 2.41
C ASN A 57 -2.95 -9.96 2.48
N MET A 58 -3.86 -9.22 3.13
CA MET A 58 -5.29 -9.53 3.15
C MET A 58 -5.92 -9.55 1.74
N LYS A 59 -5.39 -8.76 0.81
CA LYS A 59 -5.80 -8.75 -0.60
C LYS A 59 -5.14 -9.87 -1.42
N GLY A 60 -4.31 -10.69 -0.78
CA GLY A 60 -3.63 -11.83 -1.38
C GLY A 60 -2.26 -11.50 -1.95
N TYR A 61 -1.69 -10.32 -1.70
CA TYR A 61 -0.39 -9.90 -2.24
C TYR A 61 0.70 -9.94 -1.16
N ASP A 62 1.82 -10.60 -1.45
CA ASP A 62 3.03 -10.44 -0.64
C ASP A 62 3.78 -9.18 -1.07
N ILE A 63 4.20 -8.37 -0.10
CA ILE A 63 4.93 -7.13 -0.38
C ILE A 63 5.96 -6.83 0.70
N PHE A 64 7.19 -6.56 0.24
CA PHE A 64 8.27 -6.08 1.10
C PHE A 64 8.46 -4.58 0.90
N LEU A 65 8.04 -3.81 1.90
CA LEU A 65 8.15 -2.35 1.92
C LEU A 65 9.25 -1.92 2.90
N SER A 66 9.92 -0.82 2.58
CA SER A 66 10.98 -0.26 3.41
C SER A 66 10.59 1.13 3.87
N VAL A 67 10.77 1.40 5.16
CA VAL A 67 10.46 2.69 5.79
C VAL A 67 11.25 3.85 5.17
N ALA A 68 12.48 3.58 4.72
CA ALA A 68 13.33 4.55 4.02
C ALA A 68 12.75 5.01 2.67
N LYS A 69 11.71 4.35 2.16
CA LYS A 69 10.98 4.77 0.95
C LYS A 69 9.83 5.73 1.26
N LEU A 70 9.69 6.19 2.51
CA LEU A 70 8.79 7.27 2.90
C LEU A 70 9.52 8.62 3.02
N ASP A 71 10.82 8.61 3.29
CA ASP A 71 11.59 9.83 3.51
C ASP A 71 11.70 10.67 2.23
N GLY A 72 11.26 11.94 2.31
CA GLY A 72 11.27 12.87 1.19
C GLY A 72 10.34 12.48 0.04
N ARG A 73 9.25 11.75 0.34
CA ARG A 73 8.26 11.34 -0.66
C ARG A 73 6.86 11.80 -0.30
N THR A 74 6.07 12.03 -1.33
CA THR A 74 4.64 12.27 -1.16
C THR A 74 3.85 10.97 -1.05
N ILE A 75 2.63 11.03 -0.54
CA ILE A 75 1.71 9.89 -0.50
C ILE A 75 1.50 9.31 -1.90
N GLY A 76 1.32 10.14 -2.92
CA GLY A 76 1.18 9.69 -4.31
C GLY A 76 2.39 8.90 -4.81
N GLN A 77 3.60 9.38 -4.53
CA GLN A 77 4.84 8.67 -4.88
C GLN A 77 4.99 7.35 -4.13
N PHE A 78 4.48 7.27 -2.90
CA PHE A 78 4.46 6.03 -2.14
C PHE A 78 3.45 5.02 -2.69
N ILE A 79 2.25 5.44 -3.12
CA ILE A 79 1.31 4.54 -3.81
C ILE A 79 1.94 3.96 -5.06
N ASP A 80 2.57 4.80 -5.89
CA ASP A 80 3.24 4.31 -7.11
C ASP A 80 4.34 3.29 -6.78
N TYR A 81 5.02 3.48 -5.64
CA TYR A 81 5.98 2.51 -5.12
C TYR A 81 5.32 1.20 -4.69
N VAL A 82 4.22 1.24 -3.95
CA VAL A 82 3.45 0.04 -3.54
C VAL A 82 2.95 -0.71 -4.76
N VAL A 83 2.38 -0.01 -5.74
CA VAL A 83 1.89 -0.58 -7.01
C VAL A 83 3.00 -1.33 -7.74
N LYS A 84 4.21 -0.75 -7.81
CA LYS A 84 5.39 -1.38 -8.43
C LYS A 84 5.96 -2.55 -7.63
N LYS A 85 5.69 -2.62 -6.32
CA LYS A 85 6.24 -3.63 -5.41
C LYS A 85 5.29 -4.79 -5.15
N GLN A 86 4.06 -4.74 -5.65
CA GLN A 86 3.17 -5.90 -5.70
C GLN A 86 3.97 -7.09 -6.25
N ARG A 87 4.14 -8.14 -5.44
CA ARG A 87 4.63 -9.43 -5.92
C ARG A 87 3.46 -10.38 -6.07
N ILE A 88 3.69 -11.46 -6.81
CA ILE A 88 2.71 -12.49 -7.22
C ILE A 88 1.71 -12.75 -6.08
N PRO A 89 0.41 -12.85 -6.36
CA PRO A 89 -0.56 -13.23 -5.35
C PRO A 89 -0.12 -14.53 -4.65
N LEU A 90 -0.12 -14.53 -3.32
CA LEU A 90 0.34 -15.64 -2.46
C LEU A 90 -0.39 -16.96 -2.76
N ASN A 91 -1.55 -16.88 -3.42
CA ASN A 91 -2.18 -18.00 -4.08
C ASN A 91 -1.94 -17.92 -5.59
N PRO A 92 -1.00 -18.70 -6.17
CA PRO A 92 -1.13 -19.04 -7.57
C PRO A 92 -2.53 -19.67 -7.76
N PRO A 93 -3.22 -19.42 -8.87
CA PRO A 93 -4.49 -20.08 -9.15
C PRO A 93 -4.27 -21.57 -8.97
N LYS A 94 -5.06 -22.20 -8.10
CA LYS A 94 -5.10 -23.66 -8.00
C LYS A 94 -5.23 -24.14 -9.44
N SER A 95 -4.15 -24.74 -9.95
CA SER A 95 -4.16 -25.37 -11.26
C SER A 95 -5.39 -26.25 -11.28
N VAL A 96 -6.29 -25.99 -12.23
CA VAL A 96 -7.38 -26.92 -12.51
C VAL A 96 -6.69 -28.23 -12.81
N VAL A 97 -6.72 -29.16 -11.86
CA VAL A 97 -6.35 -30.54 -12.13
C VAL A 97 -7.50 -31.06 -12.96
N LEU A 98 -7.30 -31.10 -14.28
CA LEU A 98 -8.14 -31.88 -15.17
C LEU A 98 -7.77 -33.35 -14.90
N SER A 99 -8.47 -33.96 -13.95
CA SER A 99 -8.54 -35.41 -13.78
C SER A 99 -9.84 -35.93 -14.38
#